data_AF-A0ABD5LZV1-F1
#
_entry.id   AF-A0ABD5LZV1-F1
#
_cell.length_a   1.000
_cell.length_b   1.000
_cell.length_c   1.000
_cell.angle_alpha   90.00
_cell.angle_beta   90.00
_cell.angle_gamma   90.00
#
_symmetry.space_group_name_H-M   'P 1'
#
loop_
_entity.id
_entity.type
_entity.pdbx_description
1 polymer ?
#
loop_
_entity_poly.entity_id
_entity_poly.type
_entity_poly.pdbx_seq_one_letter_code
_entity_poly.pdbx_strand_id
1 'polypeptide(L)'
;MKFYVHAIKQSSYWELVYNDLKIASPAFSSRMESIDNLEETILYTEQADLDVCDDKSLIYFKFEETSNGWHWIALSDFNGIINLVIKKETHLSTYDTARLKAEIFKNEIISSPIVDSAGVLIPNMHFSKEFSSKFDIGDLHPSARRKHF
;
A
#
# COMPACT_ATOMS: atom_id res chain seq x y z
N MET A 1 -7.39 -5.75 -3.27
CA MET A 1 -6.01 -5.23 -3.34
C MET A 1 -5.14 -6.07 -2.43
N LYS A 2 -3.91 -6.37 -2.81
CA LYS A 2 -2.94 -7.14 -2.01
C LYS A 2 -1.52 -6.76 -2.39
N PHE A 3 -0.60 -6.82 -1.42
CA PHE A 3 0.83 -6.84 -1.67
C PHE A 3 1.30 -8.29 -1.80
N TYR A 4 2.03 -8.60 -2.86
CA TYR A 4 2.72 -9.87 -3.03
C TYR A 4 4.21 -9.67 -2.85
N VAL A 5 4.88 -10.53 -2.10
CA VAL A 5 6.34 -10.61 -2.02
C VAL A 5 6.79 -11.83 -2.79
N HIS A 6 7.55 -11.59 -3.85
CA HIS A 6 8.05 -12.60 -4.76
C HIS A 6 9.52 -12.89 -4.48
N ALA A 7 9.83 -14.14 -4.16
CA ALA A 7 11.21 -14.59 -4.01
C ALA A 7 11.62 -15.49 -5.19
N ILE A 8 12.60 -15.04 -5.98
CA ILE A 8 13.11 -15.77 -7.16
C ILE A 8 14.61 -16.03 -6.96
N LYS A 9 14.97 -17.27 -6.61
CA LYS A 9 16.37 -17.67 -6.36
C LYS A 9 17.05 -16.77 -5.31
N GLN A 10 17.93 -15.87 -5.77
CA GLN A 10 18.72 -14.93 -4.95
C GLN A 10 18.22 -13.49 -5.10
N SER A 11 17.00 -13.29 -5.58
CA SER A 11 16.37 -11.97 -5.62
C SER A 11 14.96 -12.00 -5.05
N SER A 12 14.50 -10.85 -4.60
CA SER A 12 13.13 -10.67 -4.13
C SER A 12 12.59 -9.31 -4.53
N TYR A 13 11.30 -9.18 -4.75
CA TYR A 13 10.63 -7.90 -4.96
C TYR A 13 9.21 -7.98 -4.41
N TRP A 14 8.54 -6.84 -4.29
CA TRP A 14 7.14 -6.81 -3.94
C TRP A 14 6.31 -6.14 -5.04
N GLU A 15 5.04 -6.50 -5.15
CA GLU A 15 4.09 -5.84 -6.03
C GLU A 15 2.77 -5.55 -5.31
N LEU A 16 2.21 -4.36 -5.51
CA LEU A 16 0.83 -4.04 -5.21
C LEU A 16 -0.04 -4.43 -6.41
N VAL A 17 -1.02 -5.31 -6.18
CA VAL A 17 -2.02 -5.67 -7.19
C VAL A 17 -3.37 -5.04 -6.83
N TYR A 18 -3.87 -4.19 -7.72
CA TYR A 18 -5.17 -3.54 -7.63
C TYR A 18 -5.91 -3.65 -8.97
N ASN A 19 -6.95 -4.48 -9.03
CA ASN A 19 -7.60 -4.87 -10.29
C ASN A 19 -6.56 -5.41 -11.28
N ASP A 20 -6.50 -4.85 -12.49
CA ASP A 20 -5.52 -5.22 -13.52
C ASP A 20 -4.19 -4.46 -13.38
N LEU A 21 -4.11 -3.51 -12.44
CA LEU A 21 -2.93 -2.67 -12.23
C LEU A 21 -1.95 -3.33 -11.26
N LYS A 22 -0.67 -3.25 -11.62
CA LYS A 22 0.45 -3.77 -10.85
C LYS A 22 1.52 -2.70 -10.69
N ILE A 23 1.89 -2.41 -9.45
CA ILE A 23 3.01 -1.52 -9.11
C ILE A 23 4.04 -2.39 -8.42
N ALA A 24 5.25 -2.49 -8.98
CA ALA A 24 6.30 -3.34 -8.44
C ALA A 24 7.52 -2.52 -8.05
N SER A 25 8.16 -2.94 -6.96
CA SER A 25 9.48 -2.41 -6.58
C SER A 25 10.60 -2.96 -7.48
N PRO A 26 11.80 -2.35 -7.42
CA PRO A 26 13.01 -2.97 -7.93
C PRO A 26 13.25 -4.36 -7.33
N ALA A 27 14.09 -5.15 -7.97
CA ALA A 27 14.58 -6.40 -7.39
C ALA A 27 15.66 -6.11 -6.32
N PHE A 28 15.50 -6.71 -5.16
CA PHE A 28 16.42 -6.72 -4.03
C PHE A 28 17.21 -8.02 -3.98
N SER A 29 18.32 -8.03 -3.24
CA SER A 29 19.22 -9.19 -3.14
C SER A 29 18.70 -10.26 -2.17
N SER A 30 17.72 -9.91 -1.34
CA SER A 30 17.12 -10.84 -0.40
C SER A 30 15.64 -10.54 -0.16
N ARG A 31 14.92 -11.56 0.34
CA ARG A 31 13.53 -11.41 0.77
C ARG A 31 13.39 -10.39 1.91
N MET A 32 14.36 -10.36 2.82
CA MET A 32 14.34 -9.45 3.96
C MET A 32 14.43 -7.99 3.49
N GLU A 33 15.38 -7.67 2.60
CA GLU A 33 15.49 -6.34 2.00
C GLU A 33 14.20 -5.89 1.29
N SER A 34 13.54 -6.79 0.56
CA SER A 34 12.26 -6.46 -0.09
C SER A 34 11.14 -6.20 0.92
N ILE A 35 11.14 -6.90 2.06
CA ILE A 35 10.14 -6.70 3.11
C ILE A 35 10.41 -5.39 3.85
N ASP A 36 11.67 -5.11 4.20
CA ASP A 36 12.08 -3.85 4.84
C ASP A 36 11.69 -2.64 3.99
N ASN A 37 11.95 -2.71 2.67
CA ASN A 37 11.53 -1.65 1.75
C ASN A 37 10.00 -1.53 1.64
N LEU A 38 9.26 -2.65 1.68
CA LEU A 38 7.80 -2.63 1.67
C LEU A 38 7.25 -1.95 2.93
N GLU A 39 7.79 -2.27 4.11
CA GLU A 39 7.41 -1.62 5.37
C GLU A 39 7.64 -0.11 5.30
N GLU A 40 8.84 0.30 4.89
CA GLU A 40 9.21 1.70 4.74
C GLU A 40 8.26 2.42 3.78
N THR A 41 7.96 1.80 2.64
CA THR A 41 7.05 2.35 1.63
C THR A 41 5.63 2.54 2.18
N ILE A 42 5.10 1.55 2.92
CA ILE A 42 3.78 1.64 3.54
C ILE A 42 3.76 2.73 4.62
N LEU A 43 4.80 2.82 5.45
CA LEU A 43 4.91 3.84 6.48
C LEU A 43 5.01 5.27 5.91
N TYR A 44 5.75 5.46 4.81
CA TYR A 44 5.77 6.74 4.11
C TYR A 44 4.40 7.09 3.54
N THR A 45 3.76 6.14 2.86
CA THR A 45 2.42 6.33 2.28
C THR A 45 1.37 6.67 3.34
N GLU A 46 1.46 6.07 4.52
CA GLU A 46 0.57 6.38 5.65
C GLU A 46 0.77 7.82 6.15
N GLN A 47 2.02 8.26 6.28
CA GLN A 47 2.40 9.59 6.78
C GLN A 47 2.17 10.70 5.76
N ALA A 48 1.99 10.33 4.49
CA ALA A 48 1.78 11.26 3.40
C ALA A 48 0.55 12.15 3.64
N ASP A 49 0.75 13.46 3.54
CA ASP A 49 -0.35 14.40 3.43
C ASP A 49 -0.94 14.30 2.02
N LEU A 50 -2.27 14.16 1.95
CA LEU A 50 -3.00 14.10 0.68
C LEU A 50 -2.81 15.39 -0.15
N ASP A 51 -2.54 16.51 0.53
CA ASP A 51 -2.44 17.83 -0.07
C ASP A 51 -1.01 18.14 -0.56
N VAL A 52 -0.06 17.21 -0.36
CA VAL A 52 1.36 17.37 -0.71
C VAL A 52 1.83 16.21 -1.59
N CYS A 53 2.52 16.52 -2.68
CA CYS A 53 3.21 15.50 -3.48
C CYS A 53 4.52 15.11 -2.80
N ASP A 54 4.60 13.86 -2.34
CA ASP A 54 5.81 13.24 -1.76
C ASP A 54 6.36 12.19 -2.73
N ASP A 55 7.67 12.16 -2.90
CA ASP A 55 8.38 11.26 -3.83
C ASP A 55 8.69 9.89 -3.22
N LYS A 56 8.56 9.75 -1.90
CA LYS A 56 8.79 8.48 -1.18
C LYS A 56 7.53 7.63 -1.05
N SER A 57 6.38 8.26 -1.05
CA SER A 57 5.09 7.59 -0.93
C SER A 57 4.80 6.74 -2.16
N LEU A 58 4.20 5.57 -1.96
CA LEU A 58 3.76 4.71 -3.05
C LEU A 58 2.81 5.43 -3.99
N ILE A 59 1.97 6.29 -3.39
CA ILE A 59 0.94 7.04 -4.08
C ILE A 59 0.90 8.49 -3.58
N TYR A 60 0.52 9.39 -4.45
CA TYR A 60 0.13 10.77 -4.11
C TYR A 60 -1.22 11.09 -4.75
N PHE A 61 -1.84 12.16 -4.27
CA PHE A 61 -3.19 12.54 -4.66
C PHE A 61 -3.19 13.90 -5.34
N LYS A 62 -4.04 14.02 -6.36
CA LYS A 62 -4.35 15.28 -7.00
C LYS A 62 -5.84 15.55 -6.85
N PHE A 63 -6.17 16.72 -6.32
CA PHE A 63 -7.53 17.23 -6.24
C PHE A 63 -7.69 18.37 -7.23
N GLU A 64 -8.79 18.37 -7.97
CA GLU A 64 -9.15 19.49 -8.83
C GLU A 64 -10.66 19.75 -8.79
N GLU A 65 -11.02 21.02 -8.97
CA GLU A 65 -12.41 21.44 -9.08
C GLU A 65 -12.78 21.50 -10.56
N THR A 66 -13.94 20.93 -10.90
CA THR A 66 -14.49 20.94 -12.25
C THR A 66 -15.89 21.55 -12.25
N SER A 67 -16.42 21.83 -13.44
CA SER A 67 -17.81 22.30 -13.59
C SER A 67 -18.86 21.33 -13.02
N ASN A 68 -18.51 20.06 -12.82
CA ASN A 68 -19.40 19.02 -12.29
C ASN A 68 -19.07 18.63 -10.85
N GLY A 69 -18.31 19.46 -10.12
CA GLY A 69 -17.86 19.22 -8.76
C GLY A 69 -16.38 18.84 -8.66
N TRP A 70 -15.99 18.31 -7.53
CA TRP A 70 -14.63 17.92 -7.20
C TRP A 70 -14.32 16.50 -7.70
N HIS A 71 -13.04 16.28 -8.02
CA HIS A 71 -12.50 14.95 -8.27
C HIS A 71 -11.19 14.75 -7.51
N TRP A 72 -10.81 13.50 -7.32
CA TRP A 72 -9.49 13.13 -6.86
C TRP A 72 -8.90 12.03 -7.74
N ILE A 73 -7.59 12.06 -7.91
CA ILE A 73 -6.82 11.09 -8.69
C ILE A 73 -5.68 10.59 -7.80
N ALA A 74 -5.61 9.29 -7.56
CA ALA A 74 -4.44 8.64 -6.98
C ALA A 74 -3.47 8.27 -8.11
N LEU A 75 -2.24 8.76 -7.96
CA LEU A 75 -1.15 8.60 -8.90
C LEU A 75 0.01 7.88 -8.20
N SER A 76 0.82 7.17 -8.96
CA SER A 76 2.11 6.65 -8.50
C SER A 76 3.21 7.13 -9.43
N ASP A 77 4.30 7.59 -8.85
CA ASP A 77 5.58 7.81 -9.53
C ASP A 77 6.59 6.69 -9.17
N PHE A 78 6.12 5.65 -8.48
CA PHE A 78 6.98 4.66 -7.84
C PHE A 78 7.75 3.84 -8.90
N ASN A 79 9.03 3.57 -8.59
CA ASN A 79 9.93 2.81 -9.46
C ASN A 79 10.06 3.40 -10.90
N GLY A 80 9.99 4.72 -11.03
CA GLY A 80 10.23 5.43 -12.29
C GLY A 80 9.07 5.43 -13.28
N ILE A 81 7.90 4.90 -12.90
CA ILE A 81 6.68 5.02 -13.71
C ILE A 81 5.99 6.32 -13.31
N ILE A 82 6.15 7.38 -14.11
CA ILE A 82 5.62 8.72 -13.79
C ILE A 82 4.11 8.80 -14.07
N ASN A 83 3.36 9.39 -13.14
CA ASN A 83 1.92 9.69 -13.21
C ASN A 83 1.04 8.48 -13.54
N LEU A 84 1.37 7.29 -12.99
CA LEU A 84 0.53 6.11 -13.15
C LEU A 84 -0.80 6.31 -12.43
N VAL A 85 -1.91 6.44 -13.18
CA VAL A 85 -3.26 6.55 -12.61
C VAL A 85 -3.70 5.22 -12.02
N ILE A 86 -3.86 5.18 -10.70
CA ILE A 86 -4.29 3.98 -9.96
C ILE A 86 -5.81 3.95 -9.85
N LYS A 87 -6.38 5.08 -9.44
CA LYS A 87 -7.81 5.26 -9.22
C LYS A 87 -8.16 6.73 -9.38
N LYS A 88 -9.35 6.98 -9.89
CA LYS A 88 -9.95 8.31 -9.88
C LYS A 88 -11.41 8.21 -9.47
N GLU A 89 -11.89 9.27 -8.85
CA GLU A 89 -13.31 9.45 -8.59
C GLU A 89 -13.71 10.88 -8.93
N THR A 90 -14.85 11.03 -9.60
CA THR A 90 -15.33 12.31 -10.12
C THR A 90 -16.73 12.62 -9.62
N HIS A 91 -17.20 13.85 -9.88
CA HIS A 91 -18.55 14.32 -9.53
C HIS A 91 -18.84 14.35 -8.03
N LEU A 92 -17.82 14.66 -7.21
CA LEU A 92 -17.98 14.79 -5.77
C LEU A 92 -18.44 16.20 -5.42
N SER A 93 -19.37 16.32 -4.47
CA SER A 93 -20.04 17.60 -4.19
C SER A 93 -19.12 18.64 -3.56
N THR A 94 -18.14 18.24 -2.76
CA THR A 94 -17.26 19.14 -2.01
C THR A 94 -15.82 18.62 -1.99
N TYR A 95 -14.87 19.53 -1.76
CA TYR A 95 -13.48 19.18 -1.48
C TYR A 95 -13.35 18.18 -0.33
N ASP A 96 -14.03 18.43 0.78
CA ASP A 96 -14.00 17.55 1.96
C ASP A 96 -14.45 16.13 1.64
N THR A 97 -15.46 15.98 0.77
CA THR A 97 -15.91 14.66 0.32
C THR A 97 -14.85 13.98 -0.53
N ALA A 98 -14.21 14.72 -1.45
CA ALA A 98 -13.11 14.21 -2.26
C ALA A 98 -11.94 13.76 -1.37
N ARG A 99 -11.53 14.60 -0.43
CA ARG A 99 -10.44 14.33 0.51
C ARG A 99 -10.73 13.12 1.39
N LEU A 100 -11.94 13.01 1.93
CA LEU A 100 -12.35 11.85 2.74
C LEU A 100 -12.27 10.55 1.94
N LYS A 101 -12.74 10.54 0.69
CA LYS A 101 -12.69 9.33 -0.15
C LYS A 101 -11.27 8.96 -0.58
N ALA A 102 -10.43 9.95 -0.84
CA ALA A 102 -9.01 9.74 -1.07
C ALA A 102 -8.32 9.12 0.16
N GLU A 103 -8.61 9.62 1.37
CA GLU A 103 -8.07 9.08 2.62
C GLU A 103 -8.52 7.63 2.85
N ILE A 104 -9.79 7.32 2.58
CA ILE A 104 -10.29 5.93 2.62
C ILE A 104 -9.47 5.04 1.68
N PHE A 105 -9.22 5.49 0.45
CA PHE A 105 -8.44 4.71 -0.51
C PHE A 105 -6.97 4.55 -0.09
N LYS A 106 -6.33 5.59 0.47
CA LYS A 106 -5.01 5.50 1.08
C LYS A 106 -4.99 4.43 2.19
N ASN A 107 -6.00 4.45 3.05
CA ASN A 107 -6.17 3.50 4.14
C ASN A 107 -6.40 2.06 3.65
N GLU A 108 -7.12 1.87 2.55
CA GLU A 108 -7.25 0.55 1.90
C GLU A 108 -5.90 0.01 1.40
N ILE A 109 -5.04 0.87 0.85
CA ILE A 109 -3.69 0.47 0.39
C ILE A 109 -2.84 0.03 1.58
N ILE A 110 -2.68 0.88 2.60
CA ILE A 110 -1.79 0.58 3.74
C ILE A 110 -2.26 -0.64 4.55
N SER A 111 -3.56 -0.92 4.57
CA SER A 111 -4.13 -2.10 5.26
C SER A 111 -4.24 -3.34 4.36
N SER A 112 -3.70 -3.29 3.13
CA SER A 112 -3.79 -4.41 2.21
C SER A 112 -3.00 -5.63 2.70
N PRO A 113 -3.54 -6.85 2.56
CA PRO A 113 -2.84 -8.06 2.97
C PRO A 113 -1.49 -8.22 2.26
N ILE A 114 -0.47 -8.63 2.99
CA ILE A 114 0.86 -8.96 2.47
C ILE A 114 0.99 -10.49 2.39
N VAL A 115 1.17 -11.01 1.18
CA VAL A 115 1.19 -12.44 0.88
C VAL A 115 2.44 -12.82 0.09
N ASP A 116 2.79 -14.11 0.08
CA ASP A 116 3.82 -14.64 -0.81
C ASP A 116 3.31 -14.82 -2.25
N SER A 117 4.18 -15.28 -3.18
CA SER A 117 3.82 -15.56 -4.57
C SER A 117 2.69 -16.58 -4.76
N ALA A 118 2.41 -17.43 -3.76
CA ALA A 118 1.31 -18.39 -3.80
C ALA A 118 -0.01 -17.80 -3.22
N GLY A 119 0.02 -16.55 -2.74
CA GLY A 119 -1.12 -15.88 -2.14
C GLY A 119 -1.33 -16.24 -0.67
N VAL A 120 -0.34 -16.83 0.00
CA VAL A 120 -0.38 -17.19 1.42
C VAL A 120 0.15 -16.03 2.27
N LEU A 121 -0.51 -15.71 3.38
CA LEU A 121 -0.07 -14.66 4.30
C LEU A 121 1.36 -14.90 4.80
N ILE A 122 2.18 -13.87 4.77
CA ILE A 122 3.55 -13.93 5.29
C ILE A 122 3.49 -13.82 6.83
N PRO A 123 4.13 -14.75 7.57
CA PRO A 123 4.17 -14.67 9.04
C PRO A 123 4.87 -13.40 9.54
N ASN A 124 4.47 -12.93 10.71
CA ASN A 124 4.98 -11.71 11.35
C ASN A 124 6.51 -11.73 11.62
N MET A 125 7.12 -12.92 11.72
CA MET A 125 8.56 -13.09 12.01
C MET A 125 9.47 -12.46 10.96
N HIS A 126 8.93 -12.11 9.80
CA HIS A 126 9.64 -11.45 8.71
C HIS A 126 9.56 -9.93 8.76
N PHE A 127 8.74 -9.37 9.65
CA PHE A 127 8.46 -7.95 9.74
C PHE A 127 8.99 -7.35 11.04
N SER A 128 9.19 -6.03 11.08
CA SER A 128 9.48 -5.34 12.33
C SER A 128 8.30 -5.48 13.30
N LYS A 129 8.60 -5.50 14.61
CA LYS A 129 7.57 -5.68 15.65
C LYS A 129 6.56 -4.54 15.65
N GLU A 130 7.04 -3.31 15.46
CA GLU A 130 6.19 -2.12 15.43
C GLU A 130 5.25 -2.15 14.23
N PHE A 131 5.76 -2.47 13.04
CA PHE A 131 4.95 -2.62 11.84
C PHE A 131 3.93 -3.74 11.97
N SER A 132 4.36 -4.92 12.42
CA SER A 132 3.47 -6.07 12.62
C SER A 132 2.34 -5.77 13.60
N SER A 133 2.65 -5.11 14.72
CA SER A 133 1.65 -4.74 15.73
C SER A 133 0.68 -3.69 15.20
N LYS A 134 1.16 -2.76 14.38
CA LYS A 134 0.34 -1.66 13.86
C LYS A 134 -0.66 -2.12 12.80
N PHE A 135 -0.22 -3.01 11.91
CA PHE A 135 -1.03 -3.51 10.80
C PHE A 135 -1.64 -4.90 11.06
N ASP A 136 -1.65 -5.33 12.33
CA ASP A 136 -2.18 -6.63 12.78
C ASP A 136 -1.68 -7.82 11.94
N ILE A 137 -0.39 -7.80 11.60
CA ILE A 137 0.27 -8.91 10.91
C ILE A 137 0.52 -9.98 11.96
N GLY A 138 -0.40 -10.94 12.03
CA GLY A 138 -0.45 -11.97 13.06
C GLY A 138 0.18 -13.29 12.65
N ASP A 139 0.99 -13.85 13.56
CA ASP A 139 1.45 -15.23 13.56
C ASP A 139 0.27 -16.19 13.33
N LEU A 140 0.38 -17.03 12.30
CA LEU A 140 -0.50 -18.18 12.07
C LEU A 140 -0.31 -19.28 13.15
N HIS A 141 -0.10 -18.92 14.42
CA HIS A 141 -0.04 -19.91 15.50
C HIS A 141 -1.47 -20.23 15.98
N PRO A 142 -1.96 -21.48 15.87
CA PRO A 142 -3.33 -21.87 16.24
C PRO A 142 -3.72 -21.61 17.70
N SER A 143 -2.75 -21.29 18.57
CA SER A 143 -2.97 -21.02 19.99
C SER A 143 -3.37 -19.58 20.33
N ALA A 144 -3.22 -18.61 19.42
CA ALA A 144 -3.57 -17.21 19.69
C ALA A 144 -5.09 -16.98 19.84
N ARG A 145 -5.93 -17.89 19.34
CA ARG A 145 -7.41 -17.82 19.49
C ARG A 145 -7.94 -18.28 20.85
N ARG A 146 -7.08 -18.71 21.79
CA ARG A 146 -7.53 -19.09 23.14
C ARG A 146 -6.90 -18.21 24.18
N LYS A 147 -7.54 -17.08 24.47
CA LYS A 147 -7.67 -16.49 25.82
C LYS A 147 -8.73 -15.39 25.80
N HIS A 148 -9.99 -15.82 25.71
CA HIS A 148 -11.05 -15.16 26.47
C HIS A 148 -11.30 -16.02 27.70
N PHE A 149 -10.98 -15.50 28.87
CA PHE A 149 -11.69 -15.71 30.12
C PHE A 149 -11.50 -14.45 30.97
#